data_AF-A0A920HYI8-F1
#
_entry.id   AF-A0A920HYI8-F1
#
_cell.length_a   1.000
_cell.length_b   1.000
_cell.length_c   1.000
_cell.angle_alpha   90.00
_cell.angle_beta   90.00
_cell.angle_gamma   90.00
#
_symmetry.space_group_name_H-M   'P 1'
#
loop_
_entity.id
_entity.type
_entity.pdbx_description
1 polymer ?
#
loop_
_entity_poly.entity_id
_entity_poly.type
_entity_poly.pdbx_seq_one_letter_code
_entity_poly.pdbx_strand_id
1 'polypeptide(L)'
;MANGGLAANYSISAGQTTTANITAKSLTVSNVSASNKTYDGTTTASMDGTSAVYSGLVDGDTFDGTYTGVFSDKNVGTGKTVTITSSYSGADVSNYSVTDQSSTTANITAKSLTVSGITASDKTYDGSTSATLTGTAVYSGLVSGDIFTGSYTGVFANKNVGTGKTVNITPSYSGADVNNYSVTDQSTTTADISAKALTATASASNKTYDGGTTASTTLTFTGLVGSETLGQTVGSTFDNKNVGSNKTVTVNSITLADGSNGGLAANYSISAGQTTTG
;
A
#
# COMPACT_ATOMS: atom_id res chain seq x y z
N MET A 1 55.11 3.60 -90.35
CA MET A 1 55.53 4.73 -89.50
C MET A 1 55.47 4.26 -88.05
N ALA A 2 56.61 3.85 -87.46
CA ALA A 2 56.68 3.44 -86.06
C ALA A 2 57.31 4.59 -85.26
N ASN A 3 56.52 5.30 -84.47
CA ASN A 3 57.00 6.34 -83.56
C ASN A 3 57.36 5.68 -82.21
N GLY A 4 58.61 5.24 -82.05
CA GLY A 4 59.13 4.70 -80.81
C GLY A 4 60.15 5.65 -80.18
N GLY A 5 59.74 6.45 -79.20
CA GLY A 5 60.67 7.25 -78.39
C GLY A 5 61.48 6.38 -77.43
N LEU A 6 62.79 6.62 -77.34
CA LEU A 6 63.71 5.93 -76.42
C LEU A 6 63.55 6.44 -74.99
N ALA A 7 63.36 5.53 -74.03
CA ALA A 7 63.22 5.85 -72.60
C ALA A 7 64.45 6.58 -71.99
N ALA A 8 65.63 6.46 -72.61
CA ALA A 8 66.87 7.11 -72.19
C ALA A 8 66.86 8.65 -72.34
N ASN A 9 65.87 9.23 -73.03
CA ASN A 9 65.77 10.67 -73.24
C ASN A 9 64.95 11.41 -72.15
N TYR A 10 64.52 10.71 -71.10
CA TYR A 10 63.70 11.27 -70.04
C TYR A 10 64.35 11.00 -68.67
N SER A 11 64.60 12.05 -67.89
CA SER A 11 64.94 11.93 -66.47
C SER A 11 63.78 12.41 -65.61
N ILE A 12 63.32 11.59 -64.67
CA ILE A 12 62.36 12.00 -63.64
C ILE A 12 63.16 12.33 -62.37
N SER A 13 63.03 13.56 -61.86
CA SER A 13 63.59 13.91 -60.55
C SER A 13 62.90 13.11 -59.45
N ALA A 14 63.68 12.39 -58.65
CA ALA A 14 63.18 11.73 -57.44
C ALA A 14 62.70 12.78 -56.42
N GLY A 15 61.67 12.44 -55.64
CA GLY A 15 61.19 13.30 -54.55
C GLY A 15 60.09 14.30 -54.92
N GLN A 16 59.42 14.16 -56.08
CA GLN A 16 58.18 14.92 -56.31
C GLN A 16 57.09 14.44 -55.35
N THR A 17 56.65 15.33 -54.45
CA THR A 17 55.51 15.10 -53.57
C THR A 17 54.31 15.93 -54.05
N THR A 18 53.14 15.32 -54.04
CA THR A 18 51.86 16.04 -54.19
C THR A 18 51.01 15.79 -52.95
N THR A 19 50.10 16.72 -52.66
CA THR A 19 49.15 16.60 -51.55
C THR A 19 47.79 16.19 -52.09
N ALA A 20 47.13 15.25 -51.41
CA ALA A 20 45.75 14.89 -51.65
C ALA A 20 44.99 14.83 -50.32
N ASN A 21 43.68 15.00 -50.36
CA ASN A 21 42.83 14.89 -49.18
C ASN A 21 42.35 13.45 -49.01
N ILE A 22 42.32 12.98 -47.75
CA ILE A 22 41.62 11.77 -47.34
C ILE A 22 40.41 12.20 -46.53
N THR A 23 39.22 11.73 -46.91
CA THR A 23 37.97 12.02 -46.22
C THR A 23 37.60 10.87 -45.29
N ALA A 24 37.03 11.17 -44.12
CA ALA A 24 36.54 10.16 -43.20
C ALA A 24 35.49 9.24 -43.86
N LYS A 25 35.58 7.94 -43.59
CA LYS A 25 34.64 6.94 -44.11
C LYS A 25 33.37 6.91 -43.27
N SER A 26 32.20 6.75 -43.89
CA SER A 26 30.95 6.61 -43.14
C SER A 26 30.93 5.30 -42.33
N LEU A 27 30.53 5.39 -41.07
CA LEU A 27 30.32 4.25 -40.18
C LEU A 27 29.01 4.42 -39.42
N THR A 28 28.16 3.39 -39.42
CA THR A 28 26.87 3.41 -38.73
C THR A 28 26.89 2.44 -37.56
N VAL A 29 26.49 2.91 -36.38
CA VAL A 29 26.36 2.09 -35.17
C VAL A 29 24.91 1.66 -35.01
N SER A 30 24.68 0.37 -34.76
CA SER A 30 23.34 -0.16 -34.46
C SER A 30 23.38 -1.32 -33.46
N ASN A 31 22.22 -1.83 -33.08
CA ASN A 31 22.05 -2.99 -32.18
C ASN A 31 22.58 -2.80 -30.74
N VAL A 32 22.70 -1.54 -30.29
CA VAL A 32 22.88 -1.20 -28.88
C VAL A 32 21.53 -1.33 -28.17
N SER A 33 21.50 -2.02 -27.03
CA SER A 33 20.27 -2.31 -26.30
C SER A 33 20.31 -1.77 -24.87
N ALA A 34 19.14 -1.67 -24.24
CA ALA A 34 18.99 -1.30 -22.84
C ALA A 34 18.28 -2.43 -22.09
N SER A 35 18.70 -2.69 -20.86
CA SER A 35 18.04 -3.67 -20.00
C SER A 35 16.77 -3.10 -19.38
N ASN A 36 15.75 -3.96 -19.22
CA ASN A 36 14.61 -3.65 -18.36
C ASN A 36 15.08 -3.43 -16.91
N LYS A 37 14.37 -2.59 -16.16
CA LYS A 37 14.64 -2.38 -14.73
C LYS A 37 13.38 -2.43 -13.88
N THR A 38 13.56 -2.65 -12.59
CA THR A 38 12.53 -2.32 -11.60
C THR A 38 12.67 -0.86 -11.22
N TYR A 39 11.53 -0.22 -10.95
CA TYR A 39 11.49 1.17 -10.54
C TYR A 39 12.40 1.43 -9.32
N ASP A 40 13.23 2.45 -9.42
CA ASP A 40 14.22 2.86 -8.41
C ASP A 40 14.27 4.38 -8.22
N GLY A 41 13.31 5.12 -8.78
CA GLY A 41 13.25 6.58 -8.72
C GLY A 41 14.17 7.33 -9.69
N THR A 42 14.93 6.63 -10.55
CA THR A 42 15.90 7.25 -11.47
C THR A 42 15.56 7.00 -12.94
N THR A 43 16.06 7.88 -13.82
CA THR A 43 15.97 7.73 -15.28
C THR A 43 17.16 6.98 -15.88
N THR A 44 18.17 6.59 -15.10
CA THR A 44 19.36 5.92 -15.64
C THR A 44 19.01 4.51 -16.15
N ALA A 45 19.46 4.23 -17.38
CA ALA A 45 19.34 2.91 -18.01
C ALA A 45 20.68 2.16 -17.99
N SER A 46 20.61 0.85 -17.85
CA SER A 46 21.77 -0.03 -18.03
C SER A 46 21.86 -0.42 -19.50
N MET A 47 22.94 -0.02 -20.16
CA MET A 47 23.16 -0.25 -21.58
C MET A 47 23.97 -1.52 -21.82
N ASP A 48 23.65 -2.24 -22.88
CA ASP A 48 24.41 -3.38 -23.39
C ASP A 48 24.79 -3.13 -24.85
N GLY A 49 26.09 -2.90 -25.06
CA GLY A 49 26.72 -2.72 -26.36
C GLY A 49 27.45 -3.96 -26.88
N THR A 50 27.38 -5.11 -26.19
CA THR A 50 28.12 -6.32 -26.59
C THR A 50 27.74 -6.84 -27.97
N SER A 51 26.49 -6.57 -28.39
CA SER A 51 25.97 -6.92 -29.71
C SER A 51 25.95 -5.75 -30.69
N ALA A 52 26.63 -4.63 -30.37
CA ALA A 52 26.69 -3.48 -31.24
C ALA A 52 27.31 -3.83 -32.59
N VAL A 53 26.74 -3.29 -33.66
CA VAL A 53 27.18 -3.50 -35.05
C VAL A 53 27.77 -2.21 -35.58
N TYR A 54 29.02 -2.28 -36.07
CA TYR A 54 29.75 -1.18 -36.69
C TYR A 54 29.79 -1.33 -38.21
N SER A 55 28.70 -0.97 -38.89
CA SER A 55 28.61 -1.10 -40.35
C SER A 55 29.48 -0.06 -41.04
N GLY A 56 30.43 -0.51 -41.87
CA GLY A 56 31.40 0.36 -42.54
C GLY A 56 32.80 0.35 -41.94
N LEU A 57 32.97 -0.29 -40.75
CA LEU A 57 34.27 -0.54 -40.15
C LEU A 57 35.13 -1.40 -41.08
N VAL A 58 36.37 -0.98 -41.28
CA VAL A 58 37.36 -1.71 -42.08
C VAL A 58 38.01 -2.79 -41.22
N ASP A 59 38.22 -3.97 -41.82
CA ASP A 59 38.86 -5.09 -41.12
C ASP A 59 40.28 -4.73 -40.68
N GLY A 60 40.59 -4.98 -39.40
CA GLY A 60 41.85 -4.60 -38.77
C GLY A 60 41.85 -3.24 -38.05
N ASP A 61 40.84 -2.39 -38.27
CA ASP A 61 40.74 -1.10 -37.57
C ASP A 61 40.25 -1.29 -36.12
N THR A 62 40.78 -0.47 -35.20
CA THR A 62 40.37 -0.44 -33.79
C THR A 62 39.36 0.67 -33.54
N PHE A 63 38.11 0.27 -33.26
CA PHE A 63 36.97 1.16 -32.98
C PHE A 63 36.10 0.56 -31.86
N ASP A 64 36.12 1.20 -30.69
CA ASP A 64 35.43 0.74 -29.48
C ASP A 64 34.35 1.75 -29.06
N GLY A 65 33.11 1.27 -28.88
CA GLY A 65 31.99 2.08 -28.42
C GLY A 65 31.68 1.88 -26.93
N THR A 66 31.42 2.98 -26.23
CA THR A 66 30.85 3.00 -24.88
C THR A 66 29.53 3.74 -24.91
N TYR A 67 28.54 3.24 -24.16
CA TYR A 67 27.16 3.69 -24.25
C TYR A 67 26.61 3.99 -22.85
N THR A 68 26.03 5.18 -22.69
CA THR A 68 25.19 5.52 -21.54
C THR A 68 23.76 5.77 -22.01
N GLY A 69 22.78 5.59 -21.12
CA GLY A 69 21.38 5.70 -21.49
C GLY A 69 20.50 6.31 -20.42
N VAL A 70 19.47 7.02 -20.88
CA VAL A 70 18.49 7.70 -20.03
C VAL A 70 17.08 7.41 -20.53
N PHE A 71 16.23 6.85 -19.67
CA PHE A 71 14.79 6.71 -19.90
C PHE A 71 14.12 8.09 -20.03
N SER A 72 13.09 8.18 -20.87
CA SER A 72 12.28 9.40 -21.05
C SER A 72 11.77 10.03 -19.75
N ASP A 73 11.47 9.17 -18.77
CA ASP A 73 11.04 9.52 -17.42
C ASP A 73 11.24 8.30 -16.50
N LYS A 74 11.15 8.51 -15.19
CA LYS A 74 11.40 7.46 -14.19
C LYS A 74 10.24 6.48 -14.02
N ASN A 75 9.06 6.75 -14.58
CA ASN A 75 7.84 6.03 -14.21
C ASN A 75 7.74 4.66 -14.88
N VAL A 76 7.03 3.75 -14.21
CA VAL A 76 6.70 2.42 -14.72
C VAL A 76 6.03 2.52 -16.09
N GLY A 77 6.43 1.61 -16.99
CA GLY A 77 5.90 1.56 -18.34
C GLY A 77 6.64 0.54 -19.20
N THR A 78 5.98 0.09 -20.25
CA THR A 78 6.53 -0.83 -21.24
C THR A 78 7.04 -0.08 -22.46
N GLY A 79 8.13 -0.55 -23.08
CA GLY A 79 8.67 0.01 -24.31
C GLY A 79 9.09 1.47 -24.19
N LYS A 80 9.53 1.90 -23.00
CA LYS A 80 9.94 3.28 -22.75
C LYS A 80 11.18 3.61 -23.57
N THR A 81 11.20 4.78 -24.18
CA THR A 81 12.37 5.28 -24.92
C THR A 81 13.55 5.45 -23.97
N VAL A 82 14.70 4.92 -24.38
CA VAL A 82 16.00 5.15 -23.79
C VAL A 82 16.83 5.92 -24.81
N THR A 83 17.16 7.17 -24.49
CA THR A 83 18.09 7.98 -25.29
C THR A 83 19.51 7.49 -25.04
N ILE A 84 20.25 7.22 -26.12
CA ILE A 84 21.61 6.70 -26.05
C ILE A 84 22.60 7.85 -26.26
N THR A 85 23.58 7.94 -25.38
CA THR A 85 24.77 8.77 -25.58
C THR A 85 25.97 7.86 -25.80
N SER A 86 26.55 7.94 -27.00
CA SER A 86 27.70 7.16 -27.41
C SER A 86 29.00 7.93 -27.22
N SER A 87 30.07 7.22 -26.89
CA SER A 87 31.45 7.71 -26.96
C SER A 87 32.34 6.64 -27.58
N TYR A 88 33.25 7.06 -28.45
CA TYR A 88 34.08 6.17 -29.25
C TYR A 88 35.56 6.37 -28.92
N SER A 89 36.30 5.26 -28.86
CA SER A 89 37.74 5.23 -28.62
C SER A 89 38.41 4.18 -29.52
N GLY A 90 39.74 4.20 -29.60
CA GLY A 90 40.49 3.34 -30.52
C GLY A 90 41.39 4.14 -31.45
N ALA A 91 42.41 3.50 -32.00
CA ALA A 91 43.42 4.16 -32.82
C ALA A 91 42.85 4.76 -34.12
N ASP A 92 41.76 4.18 -34.62
CA ASP A 92 41.24 4.48 -35.96
C ASP A 92 39.94 5.29 -35.94
N VAL A 93 39.44 5.70 -34.76
CA VAL A 93 38.16 6.43 -34.63
C VAL A 93 38.10 7.70 -35.49
N SER A 94 39.21 8.45 -35.60
CA SER A 94 39.26 9.68 -36.40
C SER A 94 39.15 9.45 -37.91
N ASN A 95 39.28 8.20 -38.37
CA ASN A 95 39.12 7.85 -39.78
C ASN A 95 37.65 7.75 -40.20
N TYR A 96 36.71 7.87 -39.26
CA TYR A 96 35.29 7.63 -39.48
C TYR A 96 34.39 8.84 -39.20
N SER A 97 33.38 9.00 -40.04
CA SER A 97 32.24 9.88 -39.82
C SER A 97 31.07 9.03 -39.32
N VAL A 98 30.82 9.10 -38.01
CA VAL A 98 29.90 8.17 -37.32
C VAL A 98 28.45 8.64 -37.38
N THR A 99 27.53 7.71 -37.67
CA THR A 99 26.08 7.87 -37.50
C THR A 99 25.62 7.00 -36.34
N ASP A 100 25.14 7.64 -35.27
CA ASP A 100 24.76 6.98 -34.03
C ASP A 100 23.38 6.34 -34.08
N GLN A 101 23.21 5.24 -33.35
CA GLN A 101 21.89 4.80 -32.91
C GLN A 101 21.42 5.74 -31.78
N SER A 102 20.46 6.61 -32.06
CA SER A 102 20.03 7.65 -31.12
C SER A 102 19.19 7.14 -29.94
N SER A 103 18.52 6.00 -30.08
CA SER A 103 17.64 5.45 -29.04
C SER A 103 17.43 3.94 -29.14
N THR A 104 16.91 3.38 -28.06
CA THR A 104 16.36 2.03 -27.97
C THR A 104 15.16 2.05 -27.02
N THR A 105 14.57 0.90 -26.71
CA THR A 105 13.46 0.79 -25.74
C THR A 105 13.75 -0.24 -24.66
N ALA A 106 13.22 0.01 -23.46
CA ALA A 106 13.23 -0.93 -22.35
C ALA A 106 12.02 -0.69 -21.42
N ASN A 107 11.70 -1.66 -20.58
CA ASN A 107 10.61 -1.59 -19.61
C ASN A 107 11.11 -1.11 -18.25
N ILE A 108 10.29 -0.29 -17.57
CA ILE A 108 10.39 -0.08 -16.12
C ILE A 108 9.21 -0.82 -15.49
N THR A 109 9.50 -1.78 -14.62
CA THR A 109 8.50 -2.57 -13.88
C THR A 109 8.27 -2.00 -12.49
N ALA A 110 7.05 -2.16 -11.95
CA ALA A 110 6.70 -1.62 -10.65
C ALA A 110 7.55 -2.23 -9.53
N LYS A 111 7.93 -1.39 -8.56
CA LYS A 111 8.66 -1.84 -7.36
C LYS A 111 7.66 -2.39 -6.34
N SER A 112 7.98 -3.50 -5.70
CA SER A 112 7.16 -4.01 -4.59
C SER A 112 7.19 -3.03 -3.42
N LEU A 113 6.00 -2.75 -2.85
CA LEU A 113 5.83 -1.94 -1.64
C LEU A 113 4.87 -2.67 -0.70
N THR A 114 5.26 -2.84 0.56
CA THR A 114 4.44 -3.52 1.57
C THR A 114 4.00 -2.53 2.63
N VAL A 115 2.69 -2.48 2.91
CA VAL A 115 2.10 -1.68 3.97
C VAL A 115 1.99 -2.50 5.26
N SER A 116 2.36 -1.90 6.39
CA SER A 116 2.22 -2.50 7.73
C SER A 116 2.06 -1.43 8.81
N GLY A 117 1.92 -1.83 10.08
CA GLY A 117 1.92 -0.89 11.22
C GLY A 117 0.58 -0.23 11.54
N ILE A 118 -0.49 -0.60 10.84
CA ILE A 118 -1.85 -0.13 11.11
C ILE A 118 -2.45 -0.98 12.24
N THR A 119 -2.96 -0.32 13.28
CA THR A 119 -3.65 -0.96 14.39
C THR A 119 -5.09 -0.46 14.47
N ALA A 120 -5.91 -1.05 15.34
CA ALA A 120 -7.23 -0.56 15.65
C ALA A 120 -7.36 -0.38 17.17
N SER A 121 -8.13 0.63 17.59
CA SER A 121 -8.46 0.79 19.00
C SER A 121 -9.63 -0.10 19.39
N ASP A 122 -9.57 -0.61 20.61
CA ASP A 122 -10.72 -1.21 21.28
C ASP A 122 -11.85 -0.19 21.43
N LYS A 123 -13.09 -0.67 21.47
CA LYS A 123 -14.27 0.16 21.70
C LYS A 123 -15.25 -0.49 22.64
N THR A 124 -16.11 0.31 23.25
CA THR A 124 -17.34 -0.19 23.87
C THR A 124 -18.42 -0.33 22.82
N TYR A 125 -19.30 -1.32 22.99
CA TYR A 125 -20.45 -1.54 22.11
C TYR A 125 -21.26 -0.25 21.93
N ASP A 126 -21.44 0.13 20.67
CA ASP A 126 -22.15 1.33 20.23
C ASP A 126 -23.13 1.04 19.07
N GLY A 127 -23.35 -0.25 18.77
CA GLY A 127 -24.23 -0.69 17.68
C GLY A 127 -23.64 -0.57 16.27
N SER A 128 -22.40 -0.11 16.10
CA SER A 128 -21.75 0.11 14.81
C SER A 128 -20.56 -0.83 14.56
N THR A 129 -20.35 -1.21 13.30
CA THR A 129 -19.15 -1.93 12.85
C THR A 129 -17.95 -1.03 12.60
N SER A 130 -18.10 0.30 12.69
CA SER A 130 -16.99 1.23 12.47
C SER A 130 -15.88 1.01 13.49
N ALA A 131 -14.64 0.93 12.99
CA ALA A 131 -13.43 0.83 13.80
C ALA A 131 -12.59 2.12 13.67
N THR A 132 -12.00 2.54 14.79
CA THR A 132 -11.00 3.61 14.78
C THR A 132 -9.64 2.99 14.53
N LEU A 133 -9.07 3.24 13.35
CA LEU A 133 -7.70 2.84 13.05
C LEU A 133 -6.70 3.78 13.74
N THR A 134 -5.62 3.19 14.22
CA THR A 134 -4.51 3.83 14.93
C THR A 134 -3.19 3.29 14.40
N GLY A 135 -2.08 3.67 15.04
CA GLY A 135 -0.74 3.34 14.58
C GLY A 135 -0.29 4.27 13.46
N THR A 136 0.85 3.94 12.86
CA THR A 136 1.43 4.70 11.75
C THR A 136 1.78 3.72 10.66
N ALA A 137 1.22 3.94 9.46
CA ALA A 137 1.51 3.09 8.32
C ALA A 137 3.01 3.16 7.97
N VAL A 138 3.60 1.99 7.78
CA VAL A 138 5.00 1.80 7.37
C VAL A 138 5.00 1.28 5.94
N TYR A 139 5.74 1.95 5.07
CA TYR A 139 5.85 1.64 3.65
C TYR A 139 7.22 1.02 3.36
N SER A 140 7.33 -0.31 3.50
CA SER A 140 8.57 -1.01 3.17
C SER A 140 8.73 -1.10 1.65
N GLY A 141 9.87 -0.64 1.14
CA GLY A 141 10.14 -0.60 -0.31
C GLY A 141 9.89 0.75 -0.98
N LEU A 142 9.35 1.74 -0.26
CA LEU A 142 9.21 3.12 -0.76
C LEU A 142 10.59 3.74 -1.04
N VAL A 143 10.77 4.25 -2.25
CA VAL A 143 11.99 4.98 -2.64
C VAL A 143 12.00 6.36 -1.97
N SER A 144 13.15 6.75 -1.44
CA SER A 144 13.29 8.04 -0.75
C SER A 144 12.99 9.21 -1.71
N GLY A 145 12.17 10.16 -1.26
CA GLY A 145 11.77 11.33 -2.04
C GLY A 145 10.50 11.13 -2.87
N ASP A 146 9.97 9.91 -2.99
CA ASP A 146 8.72 9.67 -3.69
C ASP A 146 7.50 10.15 -2.89
N ILE A 147 6.48 10.60 -3.63
CA ILE A 147 5.21 11.06 -3.10
C ILE A 147 4.20 9.90 -3.18
N PHE A 148 4.06 9.20 -2.06
CA PHE A 148 3.10 8.11 -1.85
C PHE A 148 2.33 8.34 -0.55
N THR A 149 1.00 8.49 -0.64
CA THR A 149 0.12 8.74 0.51
C THR A 149 -0.95 7.67 0.58
N GLY A 150 -1.03 6.97 1.72
CA GLY A 150 -2.11 6.04 2.04
C GLY A 150 -3.11 6.63 3.04
N SER A 151 -4.39 6.39 2.78
CA SER A 151 -5.51 6.63 3.69
C SER A 151 -6.23 5.31 3.96
N TYR A 152 -6.71 5.10 5.19
CA TYR A 152 -7.22 3.81 5.62
C TYR A 152 -8.54 3.97 6.37
N THR A 153 -9.48 3.08 6.08
CA THR A 153 -10.73 2.94 6.86
C THR A 153 -10.82 1.53 7.42
N GLY A 154 -11.44 1.40 8.60
CA GLY A 154 -11.51 0.14 9.33
C GLY A 154 -12.94 -0.23 9.68
N VAL A 155 -13.29 -1.51 9.53
CA VAL A 155 -14.58 -2.05 9.97
C VAL A 155 -14.40 -3.39 10.69
N PHE A 156 -15.03 -3.55 11.84
CA PHE A 156 -15.17 -4.84 12.50
C PHE A 156 -16.05 -5.76 11.65
N ALA A 157 -15.72 -7.06 11.63
CA ALA A 157 -16.52 -8.07 10.92
C ALA A 157 -18.00 -8.11 11.38
N ASN A 158 -18.27 -7.76 12.64
CA ASN A 158 -19.61 -7.51 13.15
C ASN A 158 -19.55 -6.58 14.38
N LYS A 159 -20.70 -5.99 14.74
CA LYS A 159 -20.83 -5.01 15.82
C LYS A 159 -20.76 -5.60 17.24
N ASN A 160 -20.85 -6.92 17.39
CA ASN A 160 -21.08 -7.55 18.69
C ASN A 160 -19.81 -7.64 19.53
N VAL A 161 -19.99 -7.64 20.86
CA VAL A 161 -18.92 -7.81 21.86
C VAL A 161 -18.08 -9.04 21.58
N GLY A 162 -16.78 -8.93 21.85
CA GLY A 162 -15.81 -9.99 21.71
C GLY A 162 -14.38 -9.47 21.76
N THR A 163 -13.45 -10.37 22.05
CA THR A 163 -12.02 -10.09 22.11
C THR A 163 -11.33 -10.49 20.80
N GLY A 164 -10.25 -9.80 20.42
CA GLY A 164 -9.44 -10.10 19.25
C GLY A 164 -10.23 -10.08 17.94
N LYS A 165 -11.27 -9.24 17.85
CA LYS A 165 -12.14 -9.22 16.68
C LYS A 165 -11.38 -8.68 15.48
N THR A 166 -11.54 -9.35 14.34
CA THR A 166 -10.97 -8.88 13.08
C THR A 166 -11.56 -7.52 12.70
N VAL A 167 -10.66 -6.59 12.40
CA VAL A 167 -10.93 -5.32 11.75
C VAL A 167 -10.37 -5.42 10.33
N ASN A 168 -11.26 -5.37 9.34
CA ASN A 168 -10.90 -5.29 7.93
C ASN A 168 -10.47 -3.87 7.59
N ILE A 169 -9.31 -3.73 6.95
CA ILE A 169 -8.74 -2.45 6.55
C ILE A 169 -8.95 -2.28 5.04
N THR A 170 -9.51 -1.13 4.66
CA THR A 170 -9.65 -0.72 3.27
C THR A 170 -8.70 0.46 3.01
N PRO A 171 -7.64 0.26 2.22
CA PRO A 171 -6.72 1.34 1.85
C PRO A 171 -7.23 2.15 0.65
N SER A 172 -6.73 3.37 0.54
CA SER A 172 -6.78 4.23 -0.65
C SER A 172 -5.45 4.92 -0.80
N TYR A 173 -4.87 4.86 -2.01
CA TYR A 173 -3.54 5.40 -2.29
C TYR A 173 -3.60 6.58 -3.27
N SER A 174 -2.75 7.56 -3.04
CA SER A 174 -2.62 8.76 -3.86
C SER A 174 -1.18 9.26 -3.86
N GLY A 175 -0.90 10.24 -4.71
CA GLY A 175 0.44 10.80 -4.89
C GLY A 175 0.96 10.59 -6.31
N ALA A 176 1.96 11.39 -6.69
CA ALA A 176 2.50 11.39 -8.05
C ALA A 176 3.15 10.05 -8.43
N ASP A 177 3.67 9.31 -7.44
CA ASP A 177 4.48 8.12 -7.67
C ASP A 177 3.72 6.82 -7.40
N VAL A 178 2.41 6.87 -7.11
CA VAL A 178 1.63 5.70 -6.68
C VAL A 178 1.67 4.55 -7.70
N ASN A 179 1.64 4.88 -8.99
CA ASN A 179 1.61 3.91 -10.08
C ASN A 179 2.97 3.24 -10.33
N ASN A 180 4.01 3.69 -9.62
CA ASN A 180 5.34 3.09 -9.71
C ASN A 180 5.52 1.88 -8.79
N TYR A 181 4.50 1.56 -7.99
CA TYR A 181 4.55 0.51 -6.98
C TYR A 181 3.48 -0.56 -7.19
N SER A 182 3.87 -1.80 -6.91
CA SER A 182 2.95 -2.91 -6.71
C SER A 182 2.76 -3.08 -5.20
N VAL A 183 1.60 -2.68 -4.70
CA VAL A 183 1.33 -2.59 -3.26
C VAL A 183 0.79 -3.91 -2.71
N THR A 184 1.37 -4.36 -1.60
CA THR A 184 0.83 -5.45 -0.77
C THR A 184 0.26 -4.83 0.51
N ASP A 185 -1.05 -4.92 0.67
CA ASP A 185 -1.78 -4.28 1.75
C ASP A 185 -1.70 -5.05 3.08
N GLN A 186 -1.74 -4.31 4.19
CA GLN A 186 -2.15 -4.88 5.46
C GLN A 186 -3.69 -4.98 5.48
N SER A 187 -4.23 -6.15 5.14
CA SER A 187 -5.67 -6.35 4.96
C SER A 187 -6.48 -6.34 6.26
N THR A 188 -5.85 -6.67 7.39
CA THR A 188 -6.54 -6.80 8.68
C THR A 188 -5.68 -6.39 9.86
N THR A 189 -6.36 -6.10 10.97
CA THR A 189 -5.81 -6.02 12.33
C THR A 189 -6.86 -6.55 13.30
N THR A 190 -6.61 -6.47 14.61
CA THR A 190 -7.55 -6.93 15.64
C THR A 190 -7.78 -5.86 16.70
N ALA A 191 -8.99 -5.80 17.24
CA ALA A 191 -9.34 -5.00 18.41
C ALA A 191 -10.52 -5.63 19.16
N ASP A 192 -10.73 -5.23 20.41
CA ASP A 192 -11.81 -5.70 21.26
C ASP A 192 -13.05 -4.81 21.14
N ILE A 193 -14.22 -5.42 21.25
CA ILE A 193 -15.48 -4.72 21.55
C ILE A 193 -15.92 -5.16 22.95
N SER A 194 -15.92 -4.24 23.90
CA SER A 194 -16.37 -4.47 25.29
C SER A 194 -17.86 -4.19 25.45
N ALA A 195 -18.51 -4.90 26.37
CA ALA A 195 -19.93 -4.73 26.65
C ALA A 195 -20.24 -3.34 27.17
N LYS A 196 -21.36 -2.77 26.71
CA LYS A 196 -21.84 -1.49 27.21
C LYS A 196 -22.50 -1.67 28.57
N ALA A 197 -21.95 -1.01 29.59
CA ALA A 197 -22.57 -0.99 30.91
C ALA A 197 -23.90 -0.24 30.88
N LEU A 198 -24.94 -0.87 31.40
CA LEU A 198 -26.27 -0.30 31.61
C LEU A 198 -26.43 0.13 33.06
N THR A 199 -27.32 1.08 33.26
CA THR A 199 -27.90 1.38 34.58
C THR A 199 -29.37 1.04 34.58
N ALA A 200 -29.94 0.80 35.76
CA ALA A 200 -31.35 0.48 35.91
C ALA A 200 -31.97 1.22 37.10
N THR A 201 -33.22 1.60 36.93
CA THR A 201 -34.10 2.02 38.03
C THR A 201 -35.08 0.89 38.33
N ALA A 202 -35.27 0.55 39.60
CA ALA A 202 -36.17 -0.51 40.04
C ALA A 202 -37.52 0.03 40.52
N SER A 203 -38.60 -0.65 40.15
CA SER A 203 -39.95 -0.43 40.68
C SER A 203 -40.52 -1.75 41.17
N ALA A 204 -40.97 -1.81 42.41
CA ALA A 204 -41.54 -3.01 43.01
C ALA A 204 -43.06 -2.89 43.16
N SER A 205 -43.76 -4.00 42.95
CA SER A 205 -45.20 -4.07 43.20
C SER A 205 -45.49 -4.39 44.67
N ASN A 206 -46.57 -3.81 45.18
CA ASN A 206 -47.13 -4.21 46.47
C ASN A 206 -47.51 -5.71 46.44
N LYS A 207 -47.48 -6.34 47.61
CA LYS A 207 -47.74 -7.77 47.76
C LYS A 207 -48.68 -8.04 48.94
N THR A 208 -49.63 -8.97 48.76
CA THR A 208 -50.41 -9.54 49.87
C THR A 208 -49.54 -10.52 50.66
N TYR A 209 -49.58 -10.43 51.99
CA TYR A 209 -48.77 -11.30 52.85
C TYR A 209 -49.02 -12.79 52.57
N ASP A 210 -47.95 -13.50 52.23
CA ASP A 210 -47.92 -14.94 51.94
C ASP A 210 -46.84 -15.67 52.76
N GLY A 211 -46.19 -14.98 53.70
CA GLY A 211 -45.10 -15.51 54.51
C GLY A 211 -43.70 -15.49 53.87
N GLY A 212 -43.56 -15.09 52.61
CA GLY A 212 -42.28 -15.03 51.88
C GLY A 212 -41.80 -13.61 51.56
N THR A 213 -40.49 -13.45 51.32
CA THR A 213 -39.87 -12.15 51.01
C THR A 213 -39.71 -11.85 49.53
N THR A 214 -39.99 -12.80 48.63
CA THR A 214 -39.89 -12.58 47.19
C THR A 214 -40.74 -11.39 46.75
N ALA A 215 -40.11 -10.45 46.06
CA ALA A 215 -40.75 -9.28 45.46
C ALA A 215 -40.94 -9.47 43.96
N SER A 216 -41.90 -8.74 43.40
CA SER A 216 -42.05 -8.57 41.95
C SER A 216 -41.48 -7.21 41.58
N THR A 217 -40.42 -7.19 40.77
CA THR A 217 -39.69 -5.95 40.41
C THR A 217 -39.53 -5.83 38.91
N THR A 218 -39.88 -4.66 38.38
CA THR A 218 -39.58 -4.25 37.02
C THR A 218 -38.36 -3.34 37.03
N LEU A 219 -37.47 -3.51 36.04
CA LEU A 219 -36.36 -2.59 35.82
C LEU A 219 -36.63 -1.77 34.56
N THR A 220 -36.19 -0.51 34.59
CA THR A 220 -36.10 0.33 33.41
C THR A 220 -34.63 0.59 33.13
N PHE A 221 -34.10 0.06 32.03
CA PHE A 221 -32.71 0.25 31.63
C PHE A 221 -32.49 1.62 31.00
N THR A 222 -31.33 2.21 31.29
CA THR A 222 -30.80 3.36 30.55
C THR A 222 -29.39 3.05 30.03
N GLY A 223 -29.00 3.68 28.92
CA GLY A 223 -27.74 3.42 28.23
C GLY A 223 -27.82 2.39 27.11
N LEU A 224 -29.01 1.93 26.74
CA LEU A 224 -29.22 1.12 25.52
C LEU A 224 -28.84 1.92 24.28
N VAL A 225 -28.37 1.23 23.24
CA VAL A 225 -27.99 1.84 21.96
C VAL A 225 -29.22 1.97 21.06
N GLY A 226 -29.48 3.19 20.58
CA GLY A 226 -30.58 3.45 19.64
C GLY A 226 -31.93 3.04 20.22
N SER A 227 -32.66 2.20 19.50
CA SER A 227 -33.96 1.65 19.93
C SER A 227 -33.88 0.22 20.45
N GLU A 228 -32.67 -0.33 20.64
CA GLU A 228 -32.49 -1.69 21.11
C GLU A 228 -33.21 -1.93 22.44
N THR A 229 -33.85 -3.09 22.57
CA THR A 229 -34.49 -3.55 23.81
C THR A 229 -33.77 -4.79 24.32
N LEU A 230 -33.98 -5.13 25.60
CA LEU A 230 -33.51 -6.37 26.20
C LEU A 230 -34.65 -7.03 27.00
N GLY A 231 -34.67 -8.35 27.01
CA GLY A 231 -35.44 -9.11 27.99
C GLY A 231 -34.72 -9.13 29.35
N GLN A 232 -35.46 -9.34 30.43
CA GLN A 232 -34.91 -9.42 31.78
C GLN A 232 -35.63 -10.45 32.64
N THR A 233 -34.85 -11.15 33.46
CA THR A 233 -35.34 -11.89 34.63
C THR A 233 -34.72 -11.27 35.88
N VAL A 234 -35.56 -10.89 36.84
CA VAL A 234 -35.14 -10.15 38.04
C VAL A 234 -35.48 -10.97 39.27
N GLY A 235 -34.49 -11.30 40.08
CA GLY A 235 -34.68 -11.86 41.41
C GLY A 235 -34.55 -10.77 42.47
N SER A 236 -35.61 -10.48 43.21
CA SER A 236 -35.62 -9.44 44.25
C SER A 236 -36.37 -9.86 45.51
N THR A 237 -36.06 -9.20 46.62
CA THR A 237 -36.66 -9.49 47.93
C THR A 237 -36.97 -8.23 48.72
N PHE A 238 -38.07 -8.26 49.46
CA PHE A 238 -38.32 -7.34 50.57
C PHE A 238 -37.31 -7.56 51.71
N ASP A 239 -37.03 -6.51 52.45
CA ASP A 239 -36.15 -6.49 53.64
C ASP A 239 -36.52 -7.53 54.71
N ASN A 240 -37.82 -7.78 54.91
CA ASN A 240 -38.33 -8.84 55.78
C ASN A 240 -39.76 -9.24 55.38
N LYS A 241 -40.27 -10.35 55.95
CA LYS A 241 -41.61 -10.88 55.64
C LYS A 241 -42.77 -10.12 56.27
N ASN A 242 -42.53 -9.25 57.25
CA ASN A 242 -43.58 -8.69 58.07
C ASN A 242 -44.35 -7.60 57.32
N VAL A 243 -45.64 -7.49 57.60
CA VAL A 243 -46.52 -6.45 57.03
C VAL A 243 -46.01 -5.07 57.45
N GLY A 244 -45.96 -4.14 56.49
CA GLY A 244 -45.57 -2.75 56.70
C GLY A 244 -45.66 -1.95 55.41
N SER A 245 -45.54 -0.64 55.51
CA SER A 245 -45.54 0.28 54.36
C SER A 245 -44.10 0.67 53.99
N ASN A 246 -43.86 0.99 52.70
CA ASN A 246 -42.57 1.45 52.18
C ASN A 246 -41.43 0.47 52.48
N LYS A 247 -41.69 -0.82 52.31
CA LYS A 247 -40.68 -1.85 52.57
C LYS A 247 -39.59 -1.76 51.51
N THR A 248 -38.33 -1.80 51.94
CA THR A 248 -37.20 -1.79 51.00
C THR A 248 -37.17 -3.10 50.22
N VAL A 249 -37.05 -3.00 48.91
CA VAL A 249 -36.84 -4.12 47.99
C VAL A 249 -35.45 -4.00 47.39
N THR A 250 -34.69 -5.08 47.46
CA THR A 250 -33.35 -5.18 46.88
C THR A 250 -33.37 -6.14 45.70
N VAL A 251 -32.79 -5.72 44.58
CA VAL A 251 -32.54 -6.55 43.40
C VAL A 251 -31.28 -7.37 43.64
N ASN A 252 -31.45 -8.67 43.82
CA ASN A 252 -30.37 -9.60 44.17
C ASN A 252 -29.69 -10.19 42.92
N SER A 253 -30.43 -10.30 41.82
CA SER A 253 -29.91 -10.83 40.56
C SER A 253 -30.65 -10.26 39.36
N ILE A 254 -29.91 -10.12 38.26
CA ILE A 254 -30.43 -9.72 36.95
C ILE A 254 -29.84 -10.68 35.92
N THR A 255 -30.70 -11.29 35.12
CA THR A 255 -30.28 -12.01 33.91
C THR A 255 -30.87 -11.29 32.71
N LEU A 256 -30.00 -10.86 31.80
CA LEU A 256 -30.40 -10.27 30.52
C LEU A 256 -30.71 -11.36 29.51
N ALA A 257 -31.71 -11.12 28.67
CA ALA A 257 -32.03 -11.92 27.50
C ALA A 257 -32.11 -11.01 26.27
N ASP A 258 -31.95 -11.59 25.09
CA ASP A 258 -32.06 -10.84 23.84
C ASP A 258 -33.44 -10.19 23.74
N GLY A 259 -33.46 -8.92 23.35
CA GLY A 259 -34.70 -8.19 23.15
C GLY A 259 -35.25 -8.34 21.75
N SER A 260 -36.54 -8.02 21.62
CA SER A 260 -37.26 -8.10 20.35
C SER A 260 -36.85 -7.05 19.33
N ASN A 261 -36.12 -6.00 19.74
CA ASN A 261 -35.70 -4.90 18.85
C ASN A 261 -34.17 -4.88 18.63
N GLY A 262 -33.56 -6.04 18.45
CA GLY A 262 -32.16 -6.16 17.99
C GLY A 262 -31.07 -5.99 19.06
N GLY A 263 -31.43 -5.82 20.33
CA GLY A 263 -30.48 -5.83 21.44
C GLY A 263 -30.10 -7.26 21.82
N LEU A 264 -28.83 -7.62 21.63
CA LEU A 264 -28.28 -8.88 22.11
C LEU A 264 -27.77 -8.71 23.54
N ALA A 265 -28.17 -9.59 24.46
CA ALA A 265 -27.80 -9.49 25.88
C ALA A 265 -26.29 -9.48 26.09
N ALA A 266 -25.55 -10.26 25.29
CA ALA A 266 -24.08 -10.33 25.35
C ALA A 266 -23.38 -9.00 25.02
N ASN A 267 -24.08 -8.05 24.38
CA ASN A 267 -23.53 -6.73 24.07
C ASN A 267 -23.58 -5.74 25.25
N TYR A 268 -24.25 -6.13 26.33
CA TYR A 268 -24.50 -5.28 27.49
C TYR A 268 -24.05 -5.95 28.77
N SER A 269 -23.72 -5.13 29.76
CA SER A 269 -23.46 -5.58 31.13
C SER A 269 -24.31 -4.79 32.10
N ILE A 270 -24.74 -5.43 33.18
CA ILE A 270 -25.49 -4.76 34.25
C ILE A 270 -25.20 -5.44 35.58
N SER A 271 -25.09 -4.63 36.63
CA SER A 271 -24.89 -5.12 38.00
C SER A 271 -26.21 -5.07 38.77
N ALA A 272 -26.46 -6.07 39.62
CA ALA A 272 -27.55 -6.05 40.59
C ALA A 272 -27.26 -5.09 41.77
N GLY A 273 -28.16 -5.02 42.74
CA GLY A 273 -28.03 -4.18 43.94
C GLY A 273 -28.90 -2.93 43.94
N GLN A 274 -29.72 -2.71 42.91
CA GLN A 274 -30.69 -1.61 42.90
C GLN A 274 -31.69 -1.81 44.03
N THR A 275 -32.07 -0.71 44.68
CA THR A 275 -33.08 -0.70 45.73
C THR A 275 -34.26 0.18 45.36
N THR A 276 -35.44 -0.22 45.80
CA THR A 276 -36.68 0.57 45.67
C THR A 276 -37.57 0.31 46.89
N THR A 277 -38.71 0.98 46.99
CA THR A 277 -39.70 0.76 48.06
C THR A 277 -41.03 0.32 47.48
N GLY A 278 -41.66 -0.68 48.10
CA GLY A 278 -43.02 -1.15 47.78
C GLY A 278 -43.88 -1.40 49.00
#